data_AF-A0A5C9CFF0-F1
#
_entry.id   AF-A0A5C9CFF0-F1
#
_cell.length_a   1.000
_cell.length_b   1.000
_cell.length_c   1.000
_cell.angle_alpha   90.00
_cell.angle_beta   90.00
_cell.angle_gamma   90.00
#
_symmetry.space_group_name_H-M   'P 1'
#
loop_
_entity.id
_entity.type
_entity.pdbx_description
1 polymer ?
#
loop_
_entity_poly.entity_id
_entity_poly.type
_entity_poly.pdbx_seq_one_letter_code
_entity_poly.pdbx_strand_id
1 'polypeptide(L)'
;MRPFPTQWAVGHTLGFEVRVRPIIREGKTGRERDAFLAAVEKAQGSALDRGEVYVRWLRDLLARQGGAELVDARMTRYQQLGVTRRGQKGSADEARHSRLVNGPDAVLAGQLRVTNPEAFAQLLANGLGRHRAFGFGLLLLRPARG
;
A
#
# COMPACT_ATOMS: atom_id res chain seq x y z
N MET A 1 -26.03 -12.39 -0.91
CA MET A 1 -24.61 -12.10 -1.26
C MET A 1 -24.64 -11.21 -2.49
N ARG A 2 -24.02 -10.01 -2.47
CA ARG A 2 -23.99 -9.15 -3.66
C ARG A 2 -22.92 -9.70 -4.60
N PRO A 3 -23.22 -9.98 -5.88
CA PRO A 3 -22.21 -10.48 -6.81
C PRO A 3 -21.11 -9.44 -6.96
N PHE A 4 -19.85 -9.90 -6.95
CA PHE A 4 -18.72 -9.03 -7.19
C PHE A 4 -18.75 -8.58 -8.66
N PRO A 5 -18.64 -7.27 -8.95
CA PRO A 5 -18.65 -6.79 -10.32
C PRO A 5 -17.45 -7.33 -11.09
N THR A 6 -17.72 -8.01 -12.20
CA THR A 6 -16.71 -8.60 -13.09
C THR A 6 -16.47 -7.76 -14.34
N GLN A 7 -17.29 -6.73 -14.57
CA GLN A 7 -17.21 -5.85 -15.73
C GLN A 7 -16.73 -4.47 -15.31
N TRP A 8 -15.59 -4.06 -15.84
CA TRP A 8 -15.01 -2.74 -15.64
C TRP A 8 -14.79 -2.09 -17.01
N ALA A 9 -15.28 -0.87 -17.23
CA ALA A 9 -15.06 -0.18 -18.49
C ALA A 9 -13.68 0.51 -18.50
N VAL A 10 -12.93 0.37 -19.60
CA VAL A 10 -11.70 1.14 -19.82
C VAL A 10 -12.03 2.63 -19.77
N GLY A 11 -11.17 3.42 -19.12
CA GLY A 11 -11.35 4.85 -18.96
C GLY A 11 -12.33 5.24 -17.85
N HIS A 12 -13.03 4.29 -17.24
CA HIS A 12 -13.96 4.57 -16.14
C HIS A 12 -13.20 5.02 -14.90
N THR A 13 -13.65 6.14 -14.32
CA THR A 13 -13.05 6.72 -13.12
C THR A 13 -13.85 6.31 -11.89
N LEU A 14 -13.16 5.87 -10.85
CA LEU A 14 -13.74 5.35 -9.62
C LEU A 14 -13.10 6.01 -8.42
N GLY A 15 -13.92 6.34 -7.42
CA GLY A 15 -13.41 6.67 -6.10
C GLY A 15 -12.84 5.42 -5.43
N PHE A 16 -11.74 5.56 -4.72
CA PHE A 16 -11.13 4.46 -3.99
C PHE A 16 -10.71 4.85 -2.58
N GLU A 17 -10.61 3.84 -1.73
CA GLU A 17 -9.89 3.89 -0.46
C GLU A 17 -9.09 2.61 -0.28
N VAL A 18 -7.87 2.71 0.21
CA VAL A 18 -6.99 1.57 0.43
C VAL A 18 -6.15 1.78 1.68
N ARG A 19 -6.16 0.78 2.56
CA ARG A 19 -5.23 0.70 3.69
C ARG A 19 -3.97 -0.04 3.22
N VAL A 20 -2.83 0.61 3.29
CA VAL A 20 -1.55 0.11 2.76
C VAL A 20 -0.43 0.23 3.77
N ARG A 21 0.61 -0.57 3.52
CA ARG A 21 1.89 -0.47 4.20
C ARG A 21 2.93 0.07 3.21
N PRO A 22 3.20 1.39 3.19
CA PRO A 22 4.09 2.00 2.20
C PRO A 22 5.56 1.70 2.53
N ILE A 23 5.99 0.51 2.14
CA ILE A 23 7.36 0.02 2.33
C ILE A 23 8.05 -0.21 0.98
N ILE A 24 9.36 0.00 0.96
CA ILE A 24 10.24 -0.35 -0.16
C ILE A 24 11.22 -1.44 0.29
N ARG A 25 11.66 -2.27 -0.65
CA ARG A 25 12.69 -3.28 -0.41
C ARG A 25 14.01 -2.79 -0.95
N GLU A 26 15.05 -2.77 -0.12
CA GLU A 26 16.41 -2.50 -0.57
C GLU A 26 16.95 -3.71 -1.35
N GLY A 27 17.37 -3.49 -2.60
CA GLY A 27 17.80 -4.57 -3.49
C GLY A 27 19.01 -5.37 -3.01
N LYS A 28 19.93 -4.74 -2.25
CA LYS A 28 21.15 -5.41 -1.76
C LYS A 28 20.95 -6.22 -0.48
N THR A 29 20.10 -5.73 0.43
CA THR A 29 19.93 -6.30 1.78
C THR A 29 18.62 -7.06 1.93
N GLY A 30 17.69 -6.88 0.99
CA GLY A 30 16.34 -7.41 1.06
C GLY A 30 15.50 -6.81 2.18
N ARG A 31 16.00 -5.80 2.92
CA ARG A 31 15.34 -5.18 4.05
C ARG A 31 14.16 -4.33 3.58
N GLU A 32 13.06 -4.43 4.31
CA GLU A 32 11.87 -3.60 4.12
C GLU A 32 12.02 -2.32 4.96
N ARG A 33 11.78 -1.16 4.34
CA ARG A 33 11.90 0.15 4.98
C ARG A 33 10.72 1.04 4.59
N ASP A 34 10.31 1.94 5.49
CA ASP A 34 9.29 2.95 5.21
C ASP A 34 9.71 3.78 3.97
N ALA A 35 8.80 3.90 2.99
CA ALA A 35 9.02 4.67 1.77
C ALA A 35 9.34 6.14 2.07
N PHE A 36 8.75 6.73 3.12
CA PHE A 36 9.02 8.11 3.52
C PHE A 36 10.43 8.28 4.06
N LEU A 37 10.86 7.41 5.00
CA LEU A 37 12.22 7.46 5.53
C LEU A 37 13.27 7.29 4.42
N ALA A 38 12.96 6.43 3.44
CA ALA A 38 13.82 6.27 2.28
C ALA A 38 13.86 7.49 1.36
N ALA A 39 12.76 8.23 1.24
CA ALA A 39 12.73 9.49 0.50
C ALA A 39 13.51 10.59 1.24
N VAL A 40 13.34 10.69 2.56
CA VAL A 40 14.05 11.68 3.41
C VAL A 40 15.56 11.52 3.30
N GLU A 41 16.07 10.28 3.38
CA GLU A 41 17.51 10.02 3.24
C GLU A 41 18.04 10.48 1.87
N LYS A 42 17.27 10.25 0.79
CA LYS A 42 17.63 10.70 -0.56
C LYS A 42 17.54 12.20 -0.75
N ALA A 43 16.64 12.87 -0.04
CA ALA A 43 16.36 14.29 -0.18
C ALA A 43 17.38 15.20 0.53
N GLN A 44 18.31 14.63 1.30
CA GLN A 44 19.48 15.31 1.90
C GLN A 44 19.16 16.68 2.54
N GLY A 45 18.06 16.77 3.29
CA GLY A 45 17.65 17.98 4.01
C GLY A 45 16.52 18.79 3.36
N SER A 46 16.05 18.40 2.17
CA SER A 46 14.83 19.00 1.60
C SER A 46 13.59 18.58 2.39
N ALA A 47 12.69 19.52 2.66
CA ALA A 47 11.41 19.23 3.30
C ALA A 47 10.56 18.33 2.37
N LEU A 48 10.04 17.23 2.91
CA LEU A 48 9.15 16.31 2.20
C LEU A 48 7.84 16.16 2.96
N ASP A 49 6.73 16.18 2.23
CA ASP A 49 5.44 15.77 2.77
C ASP A 49 5.27 14.24 2.72
N ARG A 50 4.86 13.64 3.83
CA ARG A 50 4.67 12.19 3.93
C ARG A 50 3.53 11.69 3.06
N GLY A 51 2.43 12.46 3.00
CA GLY A 51 1.28 12.14 2.18
C GLY A 51 1.64 12.07 0.71
N GLU A 52 2.35 13.07 0.20
CA GLU A 52 2.83 13.12 -1.19
C GLU A 52 3.77 11.94 -1.51
N VAL A 53 4.70 11.61 -0.61
CA VAL A 53 5.60 10.47 -0.81
C VAL A 53 4.81 9.15 -0.87
N TYR A 54 3.79 8.96 -0.02
CA TYR A 54 2.97 7.75 -0.03
C TYR A 54 2.03 7.68 -1.23
N VAL A 55 1.52 8.82 -1.70
CA VAL A 55 0.74 8.91 -2.95
C VAL A 55 1.62 8.54 -4.15
N ARG A 56 2.86 9.05 -4.21
CA ARG A 56 3.83 8.67 -5.24
C ARG A 56 4.15 7.18 -5.19
N TRP A 57 4.38 6.64 -3.99
CA TRP A 57 4.60 5.20 -3.81
C TRP A 57 3.40 4.36 -4.31
N LEU A 58 2.16 4.79 -4.04
CA LEU A 58 0.96 4.09 -4.54
C LEU A 58 0.86 4.16 -6.06
N ARG A 59 1.17 5.31 -6.66
CA ARG A 59 1.21 5.49 -8.12
C ARG A 59 2.21 4.53 -8.77
N ASP A 60 3.41 4.43 -8.22
CA ASP A 60 4.44 3.50 -8.72
C ASP A 60 4.03 2.04 -8.53
N LEU A 61 3.36 1.71 -7.42
CA LEU A 61 2.83 0.37 -7.18
C LEU A 61 1.75 0.00 -8.20
N LEU A 62 0.79 0.90 -8.46
CA LEU A 62 -0.26 0.71 -9.47
C LEU A 62 0.34 0.55 -10.87
N ALA A 63 1.31 1.38 -11.25
CA ALA A 63 1.99 1.28 -12.54
C ALA A 63 2.69 -0.09 -12.71
N ARG A 64 3.25 -0.66 -11.65
CA ARG A 64 3.89 -1.99 -11.67
C ARG A 64 2.88 -3.14 -11.70
N GLN A 65 1.75 -3.03 -11.00
CA GLN A 65 0.73 -4.08 -10.96
C GLN A 65 -0.23 -4.04 -12.15
N GLY A 66 -0.40 -2.88 -12.79
CA GLY A 66 -1.30 -2.67 -13.92
C GLY A 66 -2.78 -2.62 -13.54
N GLY A 67 -3.64 -2.46 -14.54
CA GLY A 67 -5.11 -2.48 -14.39
C GLY A 67 -5.75 -1.12 -14.10
N ALA A 68 -5.08 -0.26 -13.35
CA ALA A 68 -5.54 1.10 -13.07
C ALA A 68 -4.39 2.09 -12.96
N GLU A 69 -4.69 3.36 -13.25
CA GLU A 69 -3.82 4.50 -13.02
C GLU A 69 -4.41 5.43 -11.96
N LEU A 70 -3.53 6.14 -11.26
CA LEU A 70 -3.94 7.08 -10.21
C LEU A 70 -4.24 8.45 -10.82
N VAL A 71 -5.49 8.91 -10.68
CA VAL A 71 -5.93 10.25 -11.09
C VAL A 71 -5.55 11.24 -10.00
N ASP A 72 -6.10 11.05 -8.81
CA ASP A 72 -5.76 11.81 -7.61
C ASP A 72 -5.68 10.88 -6.39
N ALA A 73 -4.96 11.32 -5.37
CA ALA A 73 -5.01 10.68 -4.06
C ALA A 73 -4.50 11.60 -2.97
N ARG A 74 -4.95 11.32 -1.75
CA ARG A 74 -4.41 11.90 -0.53
C ARG A 74 -4.33 10.85 0.57
N MET A 75 -3.45 11.10 1.52
CA MET A 75 -3.43 10.35 2.77
C MET A 75 -4.53 10.85 3.69
N THR A 76 -5.44 9.96 4.09
CA THR A 76 -6.57 10.28 4.97
C THR A 76 -6.35 9.85 6.41
N ARG A 77 -5.48 8.85 6.62
CA ARG A 77 -5.10 8.36 7.94
C ARG A 77 -3.67 7.86 7.92
N TYR A 78 -2.94 8.13 9.00
CA TYR A 78 -1.61 7.57 9.21
C TYR A 78 -1.44 7.17 10.67
N GLN A 79 -0.84 5.99 10.88
CA GLN A 79 -0.38 5.54 12.18
C GLN A 79 0.99 4.87 12.02
N GLN A 80 1.91 5.19 12.92
CA GLN A 80 3.12 4.39 13.10
C GLN A 80 2.74 3.22 14.02
N LEU A 81 2.66 2.00 13.47
CA LEU A 81 2.45 0.82 14.31
C LEU A 81 3.77 0.49 15.02
N GLY A 82 3.87 0.90 16.28
CA GLY A 82 4.90 0.48 17.22
C GLY A 82 4.32 -0.54 18.19
N VAL A 83 4.64 -1.82 17.99
CA VAL A 83 4.39 -2.83 19.03
C VAL A 83 5.73 -3.14 19.67
N THR A 84 5.95 -2.67 20.89
CA THR A 84 7.05 -3.15 21.74
C THR A 84 6.69 -4.52 22.29
N ARG A 85 7.53 -5.54 22.07
CA ARG A 85 7.57 -6.71 22.97
C ARG A 85 8.90 -6.65 23.74
N ARG A 86 8.82 -6.63 25.07
CA ARG A 86 9.97 -6.88 25.95
C ARG A 86 10.59 -8.22 25.56
N GLY A 87 11.85 -8.20 25.15
CA GLY A 87 12.63 -9.42 25.03
C GLY A 87 13.08 -9.89 26.40
N GLN A 88 12.96 -11.19 26.68
CA GLN A 88 13.88 -11.88 27.58
C GLN A 88 14.26 -13.25 27.00
N LYS A 89 15.47 -13.67 27.37
CA LYS A 89 16.44 -14.61 26.76
C LYS A 89 16.08 -16.10 26.89
N GLY A 90 16.76 -16.90 26.05
CA GLY A 90 17.03 -18.34 26.20
C GLY A 90 16.16 -19.18 25.27
N SER A 91 16.63 -20.16 24.51
CA SER A 91 17.89 -20.90 24.40
C SER A 91 17.90 -21.54 23.00
N ALA A 92 18.99 -22.24 22.66
CA ALA A 92 19.21 -22.93 21.39
C ALA A 92 18.01 -23.77 20.91
N ASP A 93 17.85 -23.80 19.59
CA ASP A 93 16.99 -24.67 18.77
C ASP A 93 15.51 -24.25 18.57
N GLU A 94 15.12 -24.30 17.29
CA GLU A 94 13.79 -24.13 16.68
C GLU A 94 12.71 -23.26 17.35
N ALA A 95 12.43 -22.08 16.76
CA ALA A 95 11.06 -21.59 16.60
C ALA A 95 11.01 -20.50 15.52
N ARG A 96 10.16 -20.69 14.49
CA ARG A 96 9.91 -19.70 13.43
C ARG A 96 9.57 -18.36 14.07
N HIS A 97 10.52 -17.43 14.07
CA HIS A 97 10.33 -16.09 14.63
C HIS A 97 9.22 -15.40 13.83
N SER A 98 8.01 -15.37 14.41
CA SER A 98 6.94 -14.45 14.03
C SER A 98 7.52 -13.04 14.16
N ARG A 99 7.96 -12.51 13.02
CA ARG A 99 8.73 -11.28 12.93
C ARG A 99 7.75 -10.12 13.09
N LEU A 100 7.93 -9.35 14.17
CA LEU A 100 7.13 -8.18 14.50
C LEU A 100 6.80 -7.29 13.29
N VAL A 101 5.54 -6.91 13.19
CA VAL A 101 4.97 -6.05 12.15
C VAL A 101 5.20 -4.57 12.54
N ASN A 102 6.46 -4.12 12.58
CA ASN A 102 6.80 -2.69 12.73
C ASN A 102 6.72 -1.99 11.37
N GLY A 103 6.05 -0.83 11.27
CA GLY A 103 5.96 -0.11 9.98
C GLY A 103 4.74 0.78 9.80
N PRO A 104 4.74 1.57 8.73
CA PRO A 104 3.71 2.57 8.46
C PRO A 104 2.37 1.92 8.12
N ASP A 105 1.29 2.38 8.75
CA ASP A 105 -0.09 2.06 8.41
C ASP A 105 -0.76 3.32 7.88
N ALA A 106 -1.02 3.35 6.58
CA ALA A 106 -1.58 4.52 5.90
C ALA A 106 -2.87 4.13 5.18
N VAL A 107 -3.88 5.01 5.25
CA VAL A 107 -5.05 4.94 4.39
C VAL A 107 -4.93 6.03 3.33
N LEU A 108 -4.94 5.62 2.07
CA LEU A 108 -4.94 6.50 0.91
C LEU A 108 -6.33 6.45 0.26
N ALA A 109 -6.84 7.61 -0.14
CA ALA A 109 -8.12 7.70 -0.84
C ALA A 109 -8.06 8.75 -1.94
N GLY A 110 -8.85 8.57 -2.99
CA GLY A 110 -8.88 9.47 -4.14
C GLY A 110 -9.62 8.85 -5.31
N GLN A 111 -9.16 9.15 -6.52
CA GLN A 111 -9.70 8.62 -7.76
C GLN A 111 -8.66 7.82 -8.55
N LEU A 112 -9.11 6.72 -9.14
CA LEU A 112 -8.34 5.93 -10.10
C LEU A 112 -9.13 5.78 -11.39
N ARG A 113 -8.41 5.56 -12.49
CA ARG A 113 -8.99 5.27 -13.80
C ARG A 113 -8.61 3.85 -14.20
N VAL A 114 -9.61 3.07 -14.63
CA VAL A 114 -9.39 1.71 -15.12
C VAL A 114 -8.70 1.78 -16.48
N THR A 115 -7.54 1.14 -16.62
CA THR A 115 -6.78 1.08 -17.88
C THR A 115 -6.88 -0.29 -18.55
N ASN A 116 -7.00 -1.36 -17.75
CA ASN A 116 -7.23 -2.72 -18.23
C ASN A 116 -8.22 -3.44 -17.30
N PRO A 117 -9.43 -3.77 -17.78
CA PRO A 117 -10.49 -4.38 -16.97
C PRO A 117 -10.12 -5.70 -16.32
N GLU A 118 -9.42 -6.57 -17.05
CA GLU A 118 -9.05 -7.90 -16.57
C GLU A 118 -7.96 -7.81 -15.50
N ALA A 119 -6.91 -7.02 -15.78
CA ALA A 119 -5.86 -6.77 -14.80
C ALA A 119 -6.42 -6.04 -13.57
N PHE A 120 -7.41 -5.16 -13.74
CA PHE A 120 -8.09 -4.50 -12.62
C PHE A 120 -8.90 -5.48 -11.78
N ALA A 121 -9.66 -6.38 -12.40
CA ALA A 121 -10.39 -7.43 -11.68
C ALA A 121 -9.42 -8.33 -10.88
N GLN A 122 -8.29 -8.71 -11.48
CA GLN A 122 -7.25 -9.46 -10.78
C GLN A 122 -6.62 -8.66 -9.63
N LEU A 123 -6.39 -7.36 -9.82
CA LEU A 123 -5.86 -6.46 -8.78
C LEU A 123 -6.82 -6.38 -7.59
N LEU A 124 -8.12 -6.29 -7.84
CA LEU A 124 -9.13 -6.28 -6.78
C LEU A 124 -9.20 -7.60 -6.01
N ALA A 125 -9.17 -8.73 -6.74
CA ALA A 125 -9.21 -10.05 -6.14
C ALA A 125 -7.94 -10.35 -5.31
N ASN A 126 -6.78 -9.93 -5.82
CA ASN A 126 -5.50 -10.21 -5.20
C ASN A 126 -5.15 -9.21 -4.10
N GLY A 127 -5.66 -7.98 -4.17
CA GLY A 127 -5.27 -6.85 -3.33
C GLY A 127 -3.96 -6.16 -3.75
N LEU A 128 -3.81 -4.92 -3.31
CA LEU A 128 -2.65 -4.06 -3.56
C LEU A 128 -1.50 -4.30 -2.58
N GLY A 129 -0.27 -4.26 -3.09
CA GLY A 129 0.92 -4.22 -2.25
C GLY A 129 1.16 -5.50 -1.44
N ARG A 130 1.69 -5.34 -0.21
CA ARG A 130 2.16 -6.43 0.67
C ARG A 130 1.35 -6.49 1.96
N HIS A 131 1.57 -7.54 2.76
CA HIS A 131 0.90 -7.77 4.05
C HIS A 131 -0.62 -7.95 3.96
N ARG A 132 -1.10 -8.53 2.86
CA ARG A 132 -2.54 -8.66 2.59
C ARG A 132 -3.29 -9.51 3.62
N ALA A 133 -2.62 -10.50 4.19
CA ALA A 133 -3.13 -11.33 5.28
C ALA A 133 -3.42 -10.54 6.59
N PHE A 134 -2.93 -9.30 6.72
CA PHE A 134 -3.15 -8.45 7.89
C PHE A 134 -4.18 -7.34 7.64
N GLY A 135 -4.99 -7.46 6.58
CA GLY A 135 -6.02 -6.48 6.22
C GLY A 135 -5.51 -5.27 5.42
N PHE A 136 -4.31 -5.34 4.85
CA PHE A 136 -3.78 -4.34 3.91
C PHE A 136 -4.11 -4.71 2.46
N GLY A 137 -4.18 -3.71 1.59
CA GLY A 137 -4.29 -3.91 0.14
C GLY A 137 -5.71 -4.11 -0.38
N LEU A 138 -6.72 -4.21 0.48
CA LEU A 138 -8.12 -4.24 0.03
C LEU A 138 -8.49 -2.87 -0.55
N LEU A 139 -8.84 -2.85 -1.83
CA LEU A 139 -9.26 -1.65 -2.55
C LEU A 139 -10.78 -1.50 -2.45
N LEU A 140 -11.24 -0.52 -1.67
CA LEU A 140 -12.66 -0.21 -1.53
C LEU A 140 -13.06 0.77 -2.61
N LEU A 141 -13.90 0.30 -3.55
CA LEU A 141 -14.38 1.13 -4.65
C LEU A 141 -15.68 1.84 -4.30
N ARG A 142 -15.80 3.06 -4.79
CA ARG A 142 -16.99 3.91 -4.70
C ARG A 142 -17.22 4.57 -6.07
N PRO A 143 -18.46 4.92 -6.42
CA PRO A 143 -18.69 5.77 -7.60
C PRO A 143 -17.82 7.03 -7.51
N ALA A 144 -17.22 7.44 -8.62
CA ALA A 144 -16.51 8.72 -8.65
C ALA A 144 -17.50 9.84 -8.29
N ARG A 145 -17.09 10.73 -7.39
CA ARG A 145 -17.84 11.97 -7.16
C ARG A 145 -17.50 12.88 -8.34
N GLY A 146 -18.51 13.14 -9.17
CA GLY A 146 -18.48 14.22 -10.17
C GLY A 146 -18.52 15.59 -9.50
#